data_AF-E3G5I0-F1
#
_entry.id   AF-E3G5I0-F1
#
_cell.length_a   1.000
_cell.length_b   1.000
_cell.length_c   1.000
_cell.angle_alpha   90.00
_cell.angle_beta   90.00
_cell.angle_gamma   90.00
#
_symmetry.space_group_name_H-M   'P 1'
#
loop_
_entity.id
_entity.type
_entity.pdbx_description
1 polymer ?
#
loop_
_entity_poly.entity_id
_entity_poly.type
_entity_poly.pdbx_seq_one_letter_code
_entity_poly.pdbx_strand_id
1 'polypeptide(L)'
;MKKRISSNQIIFLAGTAALSTVLFAFDAASIGLCAAFLTTGSFSLQVFDILKTRETRAISTKMYLVFISGLLLWLTYGIKSGDIPLIAANGVTLLLASAVMALKWNNERARD
;
A
#
# COMPACT_ATOMS: atom_id res chain seq x y z
N MET A 1 43.24 32.44 18.43
CA MET A 1 43.40 31.12 19.08
C MET A 1 42.35 30.16 18.50
N LYS A 2 42.72 29.19 17.65
CA LYS A 2 41.76 28.20 17.08
C LYS A 2 41.48 27.13 18.15
N LYS A 3 40.26 27.06 18.68
CA LYS A 3 39.86 26.06 19.68
C LYS A 3 39.83 24.69 19.00
N ARG A 4 40.71 23.76 19.42
CA ARG A 4 40.82 22.42 18.83
C ARG A 4 39.66 21.56 19.34
N ILE A 5 38.92 20.94 18.43
CA ILE A 5 37.85 20.00 18.76
C ILE A 5 38.49 18.72 19.35
N SER A 6 37.96 18.21 20.48
CA SER A 6 38.48 17.01 21.13
C SER A 6 37.97 15.73 20.47
N SER A 7 38.72 14.63 20.60
CA SER A 7 38.35 13.33 20.01
C SER A 7 36.96 12.85 20.44
N ASN A 8 36.55 13.12 21.69
CA ASN A 8 35.21 12.77 22.17
C ASN A 8 34.11 13.56 21.45
N GLN A 9 34.37 14.83 21.12
CA GLN A 9 33.44 15.65 20.36
C GLN A 9 33.34 15.16 18.91
N ILE A 10 34.45 14.70 18.31
CA ILE A 10 34.46 14.10 16.96
C ILE A 10 33.66 12.79 16.94
N ILE A 11 33.84 11.91 17.93
CA ILE A 11 33.10 10.64 18.04
C ILE A 11 31.61 10.89 18.24
N PHE A 12 31.24 11.83 19.11
CA PHE A 12 29.84 12.21 19.33
C PHE A 12 29.20 12.80 18.06
N LEU A 13 29.91 13.67 17.35
CA LEU A 13 29.44 14.24 16.08
C LEU A 13 29.30 13.18 14.98
N ALA A 14 30.24 12.23 14.88
CA ALA A 14 30.16 11.13 13.92
C ALA A 14 29.00 10.17 14.24
N GLY A 15 28.79 9.85 15.52
CA GLY A 15 27.68 8.99 15.97
C GLY A 15 26.31 9.61 15.76
N THR A 16 26.16 10.92 16.03
CA THR A 16 24.90 11.65 15.79
C THR A 16 24.61 11.81 14.29
N ALA A 17 25.64 12.05 13.47
CA ALA A 17 25.49 12.09 12.01
C ALA A 17 25.04 10.73 11.45
N ALA A 18 25.68 9.63 11.86
CA ALA A 18 25.31 8.27 11.44
C ALA A 18 23.90 7.86 11.89
N LEU A 19 23.50 8.23 13.11
CA LEU A 19 22.15 7.98 13.61
C LEU A 19 21.10 8.78 12.83
N SER A 20 21.41 10.04 12.50
CA SER A 20 20.50 10.87 11.70
C SER A 20 20.29 10.30 10.29
N THR A 21 21.34 9.83 9.61
CA THR A 21 21.20 9.20 8.27
C THR A 21 20.38 7.91 8.30
N VAL A 22 20.44 7.12 9.37
CA VAL A 22 19.60 5.93 9.54
C VAL A 22 18.13 6.32 9.81
N LEU A 23 17.89 7.35 10.62
CA LEU A 23 16.54 7.83 10.93
C LEU A 23 15.85 8.48 9.71
N PHE A 24 16.62 9.03 8.77
CA PHE A 24 16.13 9.59 7.50
C PHE A 24 16.32 8.67 6.29
N ALA A 25 16.64 7.39 6.51
CA ALA A 25 16.98 6.47 5.42
C ALA A 25 15.82 6.20 4.44
N PHE A 26 14.57 6.40 4.87
CA PHE A 26 13.40 6.31 4.01
C PHE A 26 12.53 7.56 4.18
N ASP A 27 12.37 8.31 3.10
CA ASP A 27 11.45 9.42 3.07
C ASP A 27 9.99 8.91 3.00
N ALA A 28 9.05 9.80 3.32
CA ALA A 28 7.63 9.46 3.30
C ALA A 28 7.16 8.99 1.91
N ALA A 29 7.78 9.49 0.84
CA ALA A 29 7.48 9.10 -0.53
C ALA A 29 7.83 7.63 -0.80
N SER A 30 9.03 7.17 -0.40
CA SER A 30 9.46 5.79 -0.56
C SER A 30 8.58 4.82 0.25
N ILE A 31 8.24 5.18 1.49
CA ILE A 31 7.33 4.40 2.33
C ILE A 31 5.94 4.32 1.69
N GLY A 32 5.42 5.45 1.21
CA GLY A 32 4.13 5.52 0.54
C GLY A 32 4.06 4.69 -0.74
N LEU A 33 5.12 4.73 -1.56
CA LEU A 33 5.20 3.95 -2.79
C LEU A 33 5.27 2.44 -2.49
N CYS A 34 6.08 2.03 -1.51
CA CYS A 34 6.14 0.64 -1.06
C CYS A 34 4.79 0.17 -0.52
N ALA A 35 4.11 0.98 0.29
CA ALA A 35 2.79 0.67 0.80
C ALA A 35 1.76 0.52 -0.33
N ALA A 36 1.74 1.45 -1.29
CA ALA A 36 0.86 1.39 -2.46
C ALA A 36 1.13 0.16 -3.32
N PHE A 37 2.41 -0.17 -3.56
CA PHE A 37 2.81 -1.34 -4.34
C PHE A 37 2.39 -2.65 -3.66
N LEU A 38 2.67 -2.80 -2.36
CA LEU A 38 2.33 -4.02 -1.63
C LEU A 38 0.82 -4.23 -1.53
N THR A 39 0.07 -3.18 -1.21
CA THR A 39 -1.39 -3.25 -1.09
C THR A 39 -2.04 -3.55 -2.44
N THR A 40 -1.75 -2.76 -3.47
CA THR A 40 -2.28 -2.97 -4.83
C THR A 40 -1.82 -4.32 -5.40
N GLY A 41 -0.55 -4.66 -5.23
CA GLY A 41 0.05 -5.90 -5.69
C GLY A 41 -0.62 -7.13 -5.09
N SER A 42 -1.04 -7.08 -3.82
CA SER A 42 -1.75 -8.20 -3.19
C SER A 42 -3.08 -8.54 -3.88
N PHE A 43 -3.85 -7.53 -4.34
CA PHE A 43 -5.07 -7.77 -5.10
C PHE A 43 -4.78 -8.30 -6.51
N SER A 44 -3.72 -7.84 -7.17
CA SER A 44 -3.27 -8.41 -8.44
C SER A 44 -2.91 -9.89 -8.30
N LEU A 45 -2.19 -10.26 -7.23
CA LEU A 45 -1.89 -11.66 -6.93
C LEU A 45 -3.16 -12.47 -6.68
N GLN A 46 -4.14 -11.91 -5.96
CA GLN A 46 -5.42 -12.55 -5.72
C GLN A 46 -6.21 -12.79 -7.03
N VAL A 47 -6.26 -11.80 -7.94
CA VAL A 47 -6.88 -11.95 -9.27
C VAL A 47 -6.20 -13.08 -10.05
N PHE A 48 -4.87 -13.07 -10.10
CA PHE A 48 -4.09 -14.10 -10.79
C PHE A 48 -4.39 -15.50 -10.23
N ASP A 49 -4.41 -15.65 -8.91
CA ASP A 49 -4.66 -16.93 -8.27
C ASP A 49 -6.07 -17.46 -8.58
N ILE A 50 -7.08 -16.59 -8.59
CA ILE A 50 -8.46 -16.97 -8.98
C ILE A 50 -8.54 -17.38 -10.45
N LEU A 51 -7.87 -16.65 -11.35
CA LEU A 51 -7.85 -16.99 -12.77
C LEU A 51 -7.21 -18.35 -13.01
N LYS A 52 -6.14 -18.67 -12.26
CA LYS A 52 -5.40 -19.93 -12.35
C LYS A 52 -6.13 -21.11 -11.73
N THR A 53 -6.66 -20.96 -10.52
CA THR A 53 -7.21 -22.07 -9.72
C THR A 53 -8.72 -22.22 -9.83
N ARG A 54 -9.43 -21.15 -10.24
CA ARG A 54 -10.90 -21.02 -10.21
C ARG A 54 -11.50 -21.28 -8.83
N GLU A 55 -10.71 -21.20 -7.76
CA GLU A 55 -11.17 -21.44 -6.40
C GLU A 55 -11.44 -20.14 -5.65
N THR A 56 -12.69 -19.97 -5.19
CA THR A 56 -13.16 -18.71 -4.58
C THR A 56 -14.02 -18.90 -3.34
N ARG A 57 -14.21 -20.13 -2.82
CA ARG A 57 -15.10 -20.39 -1.66
C ARG A 57 -14.59 -19.75 -0.38
N ALA A 58 -13.27 -19.78 -0.17
CA ALA A 58 -12.64 -19.17 1.00
C ALA A 58 -12.66 -17.63 0.98
N ILE A 59 -12.94 -17.01 -0.16
CA ILE A 59 -12.98 -15.56 -0.29
C ILE A 59 -14.32 -15.04 0.25
N SER A 60 -14.27 -14.14 1.23
CA SER A 60 -15.47 -13.57 1.85
C SER A 60 -16.08 -12.43 1.02
N THR A 61 -17.25 -12.65 0.44
CA THR A 61 -18.02 -11.62 -0.29
C THR A 61 -18.30 -10.41 0.59
N LYS A 62 -18.74 -10.63 1.84
CA LYS A 62 -19.09 -9.55 2.77
C LYS A 62 -17.90 -8.64 3.07
N MET A 63 -16.72 -9.23 3.26
CA MET A 63 -15.50 -8.46 3.49
C MET A 63 -15.17 -7.57 2.28
N TYR A 64 -15.22 -8.12 1.07
CA TYR A 64 -14.95 -7.36 -0.15
C TYR A 64 -15.97 -6.24 -0.40
N LEU A 65 -17.26 -6.45 -0.09
CA LEU A 65 -18.28 -5.40 -0.22
C LEU A 65 -18.00 -4.21 0.72
N VAL A 66 -17.67 -4.48 1.98
CA VAL A 66 -17.30 -3.43 2.95
C VAL A 66 -16.01 -2.74 2.52
N PHE A 67 -15.01 -3.51 2.08
CA PHE A 67 -13.73 -2.97 1.63
C PHE A 67 -13.89 -2.05 0.42
N ILE A 68 -14.61 -2.48 -0.62
CA ILE A 68 -14.93 -1.68 -1.82
C ILE A 68 -15.67 -0.40 -1.43
N SER A 69 -16.64 -0.47 -0.50
CA SER A 69 -17.34 0.71 0.00
C SER A 69 -16.37 1.70 0.67
N GLY A 70 -15.42 1.19 1.46
CA GLY A 70 -14.35 1.99 2.04
C GLY A 70 -13.45 2.65 1.00
N LEU A 71 -13.05 1.94 -0.06
CA LEU A 71 -12.27 2.51 -1.16
C LEU A 71 -13.01 3.64 -1.88
N LEU A 72 -14.32 3.50 -2.09
CA LEU A 72 -15.15 4.56 -2.68
C LEU A 72 -15.18 5.82 -1.81
N LEU A 73 -15.26 5.64 -0.49
CA LEU A 73 -15.17 6.76 0.47
C LEU A 73 -13.79 7.41 0.43
N TRP A 74 -12.71 6.62 0.40
CA TRP A 74 -11.34 7.14 0.28
C TRP A 74 -11.09 7.87 -1.03
N LEU A 75 -11.61 7.38 -2.15
CA LEU A 75 -11.56 8.06 -3.44
C LEU A 75 -12.32 9.40 -3.38
N THR A 76 -13.53 9.40 -2.81
CA THR A 76 -14.32 10.62 -2.63
C THR A 76 -13.56 11.64 -1.79
N TYR A 77 -12.94 11.19 -0.69
CA TYR A 77 -12.10 12.03 0.16
C TYR A 77 -10.89 12.56 -0.61
N GLY A 78 -10.14 11.70 -1.30
CA GLY A 78 -8.95 12.09 -2.05
C GLY A 78 -9.26 13.13 -3.13
N ILE A 79 -10.36 12.96 -3.87
CA ILE A 79 -10.83 13.92 -4.87
C ILE A 79 -11.13 15.27 -4.22
N LYS A 80 -11.85 15.28 -3.09
CA LYS A 80 -12.16 16.53 -2.36
C LYS A 80 -10.92 17.21 -1.78
N SER A 81 -9.92 16.42 -1.39
CA SER A 81 -8.66 16.91 -0.82
C SER A 81 -7.60 17.28 -1.88
N GLY A 82 -7.82 16.95 -3.16
CA GLY A 82 -6.84 17.15 -4.22
C GLY A 82 -5.61 16.21 -4.13
N ASP A 83 -5.72 15.11 -3.38
CA ASP A 83 -4.61 14.19 -3.11
C ASP A 83 -4.48 13.16 -4.25
N ILE A 84 -3.73 13.52 -5.29
CA ILE A 84 -3.53 12.67 -6.48
C ILE A 84 -2.94 11.29 -6.14
N PRO A 85 -1.89 11.16 -5.29
CA PRO A 85 -1.38 9.85 -4.88
C PRO A 85 -2.45 8.96 -4.23
N LEU A 86 -3.26 9.51 -3.31
CA LEU A 86 -4.33 8.77 -2.64
C LEU A 86 -5.42 8.33 -3.62
N ILE A 87 -5.80 9.21 -4.55
CA ILE A 87 -6.77 8.90 -5.61
C ILE A 87 -6.25 7.76 -6.49
N ALA A 88 -5.00 7.86 -6.97
CA ALA A 88 -4.42 6.87 -7.85
C ALA A 88 -4.32 5.49 -7.18
N ALA A 89 -3.79 5.43 -5.94
CA ALA A 89 -3.63 4.18 -5.21
C ALA A 89 -4.97 3.48 -4.92
N ASN A 90 -5.96 4.21 -4.41
CA ASN A 90 -7.28 3.65 -4.13
C ASN A 90 -8.05 3.31 -5.42
N GLY A 91 -7.86 4.07 -6.50
CA GLY A 91 -8.50 3.82 -7.80
C GLY A 91 -8.06 2.50 -8.40
N VAL A 92 -6.75 2.24 -8.46
CA VAL A 92 -6.22 0.96 -8.96
C VAL A 92 -6.66 -0.19 -8.06
N THR A 93 -6.60 0.00 -6.73
CA THR A 93 -7.04 -1.02 -5.76
C THR A 93 -8.53 -1.34 -5.92
N LEU A 94 -9.38 -0.34 -6.16
CA LEU A 94 -10.81 -0.52 -6.38
C LEU A 94 -11.09 -1.37 -7.62
N LEU A 95 -10.39 -1.11 -8.73
CA LEU A 95 -10.53 -1.90 -9.95
C LEU A 95 -10.16 -3.37 -9.71
N LEU A 96 -9.04 -3.63 -9.04
CA LEU A 96 -8.59 -5.00 -8.75
C LEU A 96 -9.52 -5.72 -7.76
N ALA A 97 -9.93 -5.06 -6.67
CA ALA A 97 -10.86 -5.63 -5.71
C ALA A 97 -12.22 -5.95 -6.35
N SER A 98 -12.69 -5.09 -7.25
CA SER A 98 -13.92 -5.33 -8.03
C SER A 98 -13.75 -6.50 -8.99
N ALA A 99 -12.58 -6.65 -9.62
CA ALA A 99 -12.27 -7.81 -10.47
C ALA A 99 -12.28 -9.13 -9.68
N VAL A 100 -11.70 -9.16 -8.48
CA VAL A 100 -11.78 -10.32 -7.57
C VAL A 100 -13.24 -10.70 -7.31
N MET A 101 -14.09 -9.71 -7.01
CA MET A 101 -15.49 -9.96 -6.71
C MET A 101 -16.28 -10.43 -7.94
N ALA A 102 -16.02 -9.85 -9.12
CA ALA A 102 -16.63 -10.30 -10.37
C ALA A 102 -16.22 -11.75 -10.72
N LEU A 103 -14.94 -12.11 -10.56
CA LEU A 103 -14.46 -13.46 -10.79
C LEU A 103 -15.07 -14.47 -9.81
N LYS A 104 -15.16 -14.11 -8.52
CA LYS A 104 -15.82 -14.94 -7.52
C LYS A 104 -17.28 -15.21 -7.89
N TRP A 105 -18.02 -14.17 -8.26
CA TRP A 105 -19.42 -14.28 -8.66
C TRP A 105 -19.60 -15.20 -9.88
N ASN A 106 -18.73 -15.06 -10.90
CA ASN A 106 -18.76 -15.92 -12.08
C ASN A 106 -18.45 -17.38 -11.75
N ASN A 107 -17.48 -17.64 -10.87
CA ASN A 107 -17.13 -18.99 -10.45
C ASN A 107 -18.22 -19.65 -9.60
N GLU A 108 -18.98 -18.89 -8.81
CA GLU A 108 -20.13 -19.41 -8.06
C GLU A 108 -21.28 -19.78 -9.02
N ARG A 109 -21.62 -18.90 -9.96
CA ARG A 109 -22.65 -19.18 -10.98
C ARG A 109 -22.36 -20.39 -11.87
N ALA A 110 -21.09 -20.62 -12.21
CA ALA A 110 -20.71 -21.76 -13.04
C ALA A 110 -20.78 -23.11 -12.29
N ARG A 111 -21.03 -23.08 -10.98
CA ARG A 111 -21.14 -24.27 -10.12
C ARG A 111 -22.60 -24.62 -9.79
N ASP A 112 -23.54 -23.71 -10.00
CA ASP A 112 -24.99 -23.89 -9.84
C ASP A 112 -25.62 -24.45 -11.13
#